data_AF-A0A5K0XG75-F1
#
_entry.id   AF-A0A5K0XG75-F1
#
_cell.length_a   1.000
_cell.length_b   1.000
_cell.length_c   1.000
_cell.angle_alpha   90.00
_cell.angle_beta   90.00
_cell.angle_gamma   90.00
#
_symmetry.space_group_name_H-M   'P 1'
#
loop_
_entity.id
_entity.type
_entity.pdbx_description
1 polymer ?
#
loop_
_entity_poly.entity_id
_entity_poly.type
_entity_poly.pdbx_seq_one_letter_code
_entity_poly.pdbx_strand_id
1 'polypeptide(L)' 'PKTKELSGQICQICGDGIEITVDGEPFVACNECAFPVCRTCYEYERREGTQACPQCRTRYKRHK' A
#
# COMPACT_ATOMS: atom_id res chain seq x y z
N PRO A 1 -2.87 -26.76 -12.70
CA PRO A 1 -3.76 -25.76 -12.07
C PRO A 1 -2.95 -24.77 -11.24
N LYS A 2 -2.72 -23.59 -11.81
CA LYS A 2 -2.02 -22.46 -11.18
C LYS A 2 -2.66 -22.26 -9.81
N THR A 3 -1.90 -22.59 -8.76
CA THR A 3 -2.27 -22.36 -7.36
C THR A 3 -2.91 -20.99 -7.33
N LYS A 4 -4.17 -20.92 -6.89
CA LYS A 4 -4.84 -19.65 -6.63
C LYS A 4 -3.99 -18.97 -5.57
N GLU A 5 -3.01 -18.20 -6.03
CA GLU A 5 -2.29 -17.25 -5.21
C GLU A 5 -3.40 -16.46 -4.54
N LEU A 6 -3.47 -16.59 -3.22
CA LEU A 6 -4.12 -15.62 -2.34
C LEU A 6 -3.35 -14.31 -2.56
N SER A 7 -3.52 -13.73 -3.75
CA SER A 7 -2.59 -12.79 -4.36
C SER A 7 -2.76 -11.52 -3.57
N GLY A 8 -1.93 -11.37 -2.54
CA GLY A 8 -1.74 -10.09 -1.89
C GLY A 8 -1.55 -9.05 -2.99
N GLN A 9 -2.23 -7.92 -2.82
CA GLN A 9 -2.08 -6.81 -3.75
C GLN A 9 -0.59 -6.53 -3.96
N ILE A 10 -0.19 -6.23 -5.18
CA ILE A 10 1.21 -5.90 -5.48
C ILE A 10 1.39 -4.40 -5.30
N CYS A 11 2.41 -3.99 -4.57
CA CYS A 11 2.81 -2.60 -4.42
C CYS A 11 3.13 -2.00 -5.79
N GLN A 12 2.39 -0.96 -6.18
CA GLN A 12 2.58 -0.30 -7.47
C GLN A 12 3.81 0.63 -7.53
N ILE A 13 4.56 0.74 -6.42
CA ILE A 13 5.81 1.52 -6.35
C ILE A 13 7.04 0.62 -6.54
N CYS A 14 7.14 -0.48 -5.79
CA CYS A 14 8.32 -1.37 -5.83
C CYS A 14 8.09 -2.72 -6.52
N GLY A 15 6.84 -3.13 -6.75
CA GLY A 15 6.50 -4.43 -7.32
C GLY A 15 6.48 -5.60 -6.33
N ASP A 16 6.77 -5.36 -5.05
CA ASP A 16 6.69 -6.39 -4.01
C ASP A 16 5.24 -6.65 -3.56
N GLY A 17 5.01 -7.79 -2.91
CA GLY A 17 3.71 -8.11 -2.29
C GLY A 17 3.38 -7.20 -1.11
N ILE A 18 2.11 -6.80 -1.01
CA ILE A 18 1.57 -6.09 0.17
C ILE A 18 1.19 -7.13 1.22
N GLU A 19 1.70 -6.93 2.43
CA GLU A 19 1.39 -7.76 3.59
C GLU A 19 -0.12 -7.76 3.87
N ILE A 20 -0.65 -8.95 4.13
CA ILE A 20 -2.03 -9.18 4.58
C ILE A 20 -1.97 -9.49 6.07
N THR A 21 -2.84 -8.86 6.86
CA THR A 21 -2.94 -9.14 8.30
C THR A 21 -3.49 -10.55 8.56
N VAL A 22 -3.41 -11.00 9.82
CA VAL A 22 -3.97 -12.28 10.25
C VAL A 22 -5.49 -12.37 10.03
N ASP A 23 -6.17 -11.24 10.00
CA ASP A 23 -7.61 -11.10 9.72
C ASP A 23 -7.94 -11.14 8.21
N GLY A 24 -6.92 -11.24 7.35
CA GLY A 24 -7.09 -11.30 5.90
C GLY A 24 -7.21 -9.93 5.22
N GLU A 25 -6.94 -8.83 5.94
CA GLU A 25 -7.04 -7.47 5.39
C GLU A 25 -5.67 -6.96 4.91
N PRO A 26 -5.55 -6.46 3.66
CA PRO A 26 -4.32 -5.85 3.19
C PRO A 26 -4.11 -4.48 3.83
N PHE A 27 -2.85 -4.06 3.94
CA PHE A 27 -2.53 -2.70 4.36
C PHE A 27 -3.05 -1.66 3.34
N VAL A 28 -3.83 -0.68 3.82
CA VAL A 28 -4.36 0.43 3.00
C VAL A 28 -3.61 1.73 3.30
N ALA A 29 -2.69 2.10 2.42
CA ALA A 29 -1.89 3.33 2.52
C ALA A 29 -2.72 4.61 2.30
N CYS A 30 -3.69 4.57 1.39
CA CYS A 30 -4.55 5.71 1.05
C CYS A 30 -6.02 5.32 1.20
N ASN A 31 -6.71 5.90 2.18
CA ASN A 31 -8.13 5.62 2.42
C ASN A 31 -9.07 6.24 1.38
N GLU A 32 -8.58 7.15 0.52
CA GLU A 32 -9.42 7.80 -0.50
C GLU A 32 -9.57 6.96 -1.78
N CYS A 33 -8.47 6.35 -2.23
CA CYS A 33 -8.45 5.61 -3.50
C CYS A 33 -7.93 4.18 -3.38
N ALA A 34 -7.56 3.73 -2.17
CA ALA A 34 -7.00 2.41 -1.90
C ALA A 34 -5.83 2.02 -2.83
N PHE A 35 -5.05 3.01 -3.27
CA PHE A 35 -3.94 2.76 -4.19
C PHE A 35 -2.93 1.79 -3.55
N PRO A 36 -2.50 0.71 -4.26
CA PRO A 36 -1.75 -0.37 -3.64
C PRO A 36 -0.31 0.07 -3.37
N VAL A 37 0.03 0.24 -2.10
CA VAL A 37 1.37 0.62 -1.66
C VAL A 37 1.72 -0.19 -0.42
N CYS A 38 2.87 -0.87 -0.41
CA CYS A 38 3.34 -1.59 0.76
C CYS A 38 3.72 -0.63 1.89
N ARG A 39 3.81 -1.14 3.12
CA ARG A 39 4.11 -0.32 4.32
C ARG A 39 5.42 0.46 4.16
N THR A 40 6.48 -0.19 3.65
CA THR A 40 7.79 0.44 3.44
C THR A 40 7.72 1.62 2.48
N CYS A 41 7.09 1.45 1.31
CA CYS A 41 6.95 2.54 0.34
C CYS A 41 6.03 3.66 0.86
N TYR A 42 4.97 3.32 1.60
CA TYR A 42 4.10 4.32 2.24
C TYR A 42 4.89 5.15 3.26
N GLU A 43 5.71 4.53 4.11
CA GLU A 43 6.54 5.25 5.08
C GLU A 43 7.56 6.16 4.42
N TYR A 44 8.21 5.68 3.35
CA TYR A 44 9.14 6.47 2.56
C TYR A 44 8.44 7.69 1.93
N GLU A 45 7.38 7.48 1.16
CA GLU A 45 6.66 8.59 0.51
C GLU A 45 6.09 9.58 1.52
N ARG A 46 5.62 9.10 2.67
CA ARG A 46 5.08 9.95 3.72
C ARG A 46 6.15 10.80 4.42
N ARG A 47 7.37 10.27 4.64
CA ARG A 47 8.43 10.95 5.40
C ARG A 47 9.35 11.77 4.49
N GLU A 48 9.84 11.15 3.44
CA GLU A 48 10.92 11.66 2.57
C GLU A 48 10.42 12.06 1.18
N GLY A 49 9.38 11.38 0.66
CA GLY A 49 8.86 11.61 -0.68
C GLY A 49 7.83 12.73 -0.78
N THR A 50 6.82 12.53 -1.61
CA THR A 50 5.82 13.59 -1.94
C THR A 50 4.84 13.89 -0.81
N GLN A 51 4.88 13.13 0.28
CA GLN A 51 3.94 13.17 1.40
C GLN A 51 2.47 12.92 1.00
N ALA A 52 2.22 12.42 -0.21
CA ALA A 52 0.89 12.28 -0.79
C ALA A 52 0.75 10.96 -1.56
N CYS A 53 -0.49 10.53 -1.77
CA CYS A 53 -0.79 9.38 -2.60
C CYS A 53 -0.33 9.64 -4.05
N PRO A 54 0.45 8.74 -4.67
CA PRO A 54 0.93 8.92 -6.05
C PRO A 54 -0.22 8.92 -7.08
N GLN A 55 -1.37 8.33 -6.75
CA GLN A 55 -2.54 8.27 -7.64
C GLN A 55 -3.45 9.49 -7.50
N CYS A 56 -3.99 9.76 -6.30
CA CYS A 56 -4.99 10.81 -6.10
C CYS A 56 -4.43 12.11 -5.50
N ARG A 57 -3.14 12.14 -5.15
CA ARG A 57 -2.45 13.27 -4.50
C ARG A 57 -3.01 13.67 -3.13
N THR A 58 -3.90 12.88 -2.54
CA THR A 58 -4.32 13.10 -1.16
C THR A 58 -3.12 12.96 -0.23
N ARG A 59 -2.91 13.97 0.63
CA ARG A 59 -1.84 13.97 1.61
C ARG A 59 -1.96 12.77 2.56
N TYR A 60 -0.87 12.04 2.76
CA TYR A 60 -0.87 10.91 3.69
C TYR A 60 -1.07 11.39 5.13
N LYS A 61 -2.08 10.81 5.78
CA LYS A 61 -2.29 10.95 7.23
C LYS A 61 -1.37 9.98 7.96
N ARG A 62 -0.97 10.31 9.19
CA ARG A 62 -0.21 9.39 10.04
C ARG A 62 -1.11 8.23 10.47
N HIS A 63 -0.79 7.00 10.07
CA HIS A 63 -1.29 5.83 10.79
C HIS A 63 -0.68 5.86 12.22
N LYS A 64 -1.53 5.69 13.23
CA LYS A 64 -1.12 5.59 14.64
C LYS A 64 -0.63 4.18 14.93
#